data_AF-A0A970XE18-F1
#
_entry.id   AF-A0A970XE18-F1
#
_cell.length_a   1.000
_cell.length_b   1.000
_cell.length_c   1.000
_cell.angle_alpha   90.00
_cell.angle_beta   90.00
_cell.angle_gamma   90.00
#
_symmetry.space_group_name_H-M   'P 1'
#
loop_
_entity.id
_entity.type
_entity.pdbx_description
1 polymer ?
#
loop_
_entity_poly.entity_id
_entity_poly.type
_entity_poly.pdbx_seq_one_letter_code
_entity_poly.pdbx_strand_id
1 'polypeptide(L)'
;MANVFDYLSWRGDLRFEKDGFNEVDNLIFACLSYINYESVVPAAPSSGVTLARAAALLKSDNRLKQGGVLMPPYPELLIKAAESDRFRDVLLSCYVSRMDDTIPNQFAAVIFSLSTREHYVAFRGTDDNLAGWKEDFLMSFKDAVLAQ
;
A
#
# COMPACT_ATOMS: atom_id res chain seq x y z
N MET A 1 4.82 -2.39 23.89
CA MET A 1 5.81 -2.71 22.85
C MET A 1 5.60 -1.70 21.74
N ALA A 2 6.67 -1.08 21.22
CA ALA A 2 6.53 -0.04 20.20
C ALA A 2 6.05 -0.62 18.86
N ASN A 3 5.30 0.16 18.09
CA ASN A 3 4.74 -0.22 16.79
C ASN A 3 5.02 0.85 15.71
N VAL A 4 4.47 0.66 14.51
CA VAL A 4 4.65 1.57 13.36
C VAL A 4 4.11 2.98 13.60
N PHE A 5 3.10 3.16 14.46
CA PHE A 5 2.56 4.47 14.82
C PHE A 5 3.51 5.23 15.75
N ASP A 6 4.17 4.53 16.68
CA ASP A 6 5.22 5.12 17.52
C ASP A 6 6.38 5.60 16.64
N TYR A 7 6.76 4.80 15.63
CA TYR A 7 7.77 5.20 14.65
C TYR A 7 7.36 6.45 13.87
N LEU A 8 6.14 6.51 13.34
CA LEU A 8 5.65 7.71 12.65
C LEU A 8 5.64 8.95 13.55
N SER A 9 5.30 8.77 14.83
CA SER A 9 5.29 9.87 15.81
C SER A 9 6.70 10.38 16.14
N TRP A 10 7.71 9.51 16.05
CA TRP A 10 9.09 9.85 16.35
C TRP A 10 9.91 10.31 15.13
N ARG A 11 9.84 9.59 14.02
CA ARG A 11 10.66 9.77 12.81
C ARG A 11 9.90 10.30 11.60
N GLY A 12 8.58 10.46 11.71
CA GLY A 12 7.77 11.07 10.65
C GLY A 12 8.10 12.54 10.38
N ASP A 13 8.90 13.18 11.23
CA ASP A 13 9.41 14.55 11.11
C ASP A 13 10.57 14.69 10.11
N LEU A 14 11.25 13.60 9.76
CA LEU A 14 12.44 13.62 8.90
C LEU A 14 12.14 13.05 7.51
N ARG A 15 12.44 13.87 6.49
CA ARG A 15 12.40 13.43 5.09
C ARG A 15 13.49 12.39 4.78
N PHE A 16 13.27 11.59 3.75
CA PHE A 16 14.17 10.52 3.32
C PHE A 16 15.58 11.00 2.95
N GLU A 17 15.74 12.26 2.51
CA GLU A 17 17.06 12.81 2.19
C GLU A 17 17.91 13.12 3.43
N LYS A 18 17.25 13.32 4.59
CA LYS A 18 17.94 13.57 5.87
C LYS A 18 18.27 12.28 6.60
N ASP A 19 17.34 11.33 6.58
CA ASP A 19 17.49 10.01 7.17
C ASP A 19 16.94 8.98 6.19
N GLY A 20 17.84 8.16 5.65
CA GLY A 20 17.56 7.27 4.53
C GLY A 20 16.46 6.25 4.80
N PHE A 21 16.02 5.60 3.73
CA PHE A 21 15.03 4.51 3.81
C PHE A 21 15.50 3.38 4.74
N ASN A 22 14.59 2.82 5.52
CA ASN A 22 14.87 1.72 6.45
C ASN A 22 13.76 0.64 6.50
N GLU A 23 14.00 -0.38 7.32
CA GLU A 23 13.13 -1.56 7.50
C GLU A 23 11.70 -1.20 7.98
N VAL A 24 11.54 -0.13 8.75
CA VAL A 24 10.21 0.28 9.24
C VAL A 24 9.45 1.04 8.15
N ASP A 25 10.14 1.84 7.34
CA ASP A 25 9.55 2.45 6.15
C ASP A 25 9.08 1.38 5.15
N ASN A 26 9.89 0.34 4.96
CA ASN A 26 9.57 -0.84 4.16
C ASN A 26 8.24 -1.47 4.60
N LEU A 27 8.10 -1.74 5.91
CA LEU A 27 6.87 -2.27 6.49
C LEU A 27 5.67 -1.33 6.27
N ILE A 28 5.86 -0.02 6.43
CA ILE A 28 4.79 0.96 6.20
C ILE A 28 4.34 0.92 4.74
N PHE A 29 5.23 0.96 3.75
CA PHE A 29 4.84 0.87 2.34
C PHE A 29 4.19 -0.47 1.99
N ALA A 30 4.68 -1.58 2.56
CA ALA A 30 4.05 -2.88 2.42
C ALA A 30 2.60 -2.87 2.94
N CYS A 31 2.37 -2.29 4.13
CA CYS A 31 1.03 -2.11 4.67
C CYS A 31 0.15 -1.18 3.80
N LEU A 32 0.71 -0.08 3.28
CA LEU A 32 -0.04 0.85 2.44
C LEU A 32 -0.42 0.25 1.08
N SER A 33 0.28 -0.78 0.60
CA SER A 33 -0.08 -1.50 -0.64
C SER A 33 -1.46 -2.18 -0.57
N TYR A 34 -2.01 -2.39 0.62
CA TYR A 34 -3.34 -2.96 0.83
C TYR A 34 -4.48 -1.95 0.64
N ILE A 35 -4.18 -0.65 0.54
CA ILE A 35 -5.20 0.37 0.28
C ILE A 35 -5.63 0.31 -1.19
N ASN A 36 -6.94 0.33 -1.43
CA ASN A 36 -7.45 0.42 -2.79
C ASN A 36 -7.38 1.86 -3.32
N TYR A 37 -6.37 2.15 -4.14
CA TYR A 37 -6.13 3.46 -4.78
C TYR A 37 -6.81 3.64 -6.15
N GLU A 38 -7.71 2.75 -6.55
CA GLU A 38 -8.42 2.84 -7.84
C GLU A 38 -9.05 4.21 -8.01
N SER A 39 -9.07 4.77 -9.22
CA SER A 39 -9.51 6.13 -9.54
C SER A 39 -8.81 7.30 -8.84
N VAL A 40 -7.91 7.05 -7.87
CA VAL A 40 -7.15 8.08 -7.14
C VAL A 40 -5.70 8.14 -7.64
N VAL A 41 -5.06 6.99 -7.80
CA VAL A 41 -3.68 6.90 -8.31
C VAL A 41 -3.71 6.46 -9.78
N PRO A 42 -3.06 7.20 -10.70
CA PRO A 42 -3.00 6.83 -12.10
C PRO A 42 -2.23 5.52 -12.33
N ALA A 43 -2.64 4.76 -13.35
CA ALA A 43 -1.89 3.58 -13.82
C ALA A 43 -0.65 3.96 -14.67
N ALA A 44 -0.56 5.21 -15.11
CA ALA A 44 0.55 5.69 -15.93
C ALA A 44 1.77 6.07 -15.07
N PRO A 45 3.00 5.82 -15.54
CA PRO A 45 4.24 6.18 -14.82
C PRO A 45 4.53 7.68 -14.84
N SER A 46 3.99 8.42 -15.82
CA SER A 46 4.28 9.84 -16.03
C SER A 46 3.39 10.79 -15.22
N SER A 47 2.41 10.29 -14.47
CA SER A 47 1.53 11.08 -13.62
C SER A 47 1.39 10.41 -12.25
N GLY A 48 1.82 11.11 -11.21
CA GLY A 48 1.74 10.65 -9.83
C GLY A 48 0.89 11.57 -8.96
N VAL A 49 0.39 11.02 -7.85
CA VAL A 49 -0.35 11.77 -6.82
C VAL A 49 0.39 11.61 -5.50
N THR A 50 0.58 12.69 -4.75
CA THR A 50 1.27 12.61 -3.45
C THR A 50 0.45 11.79 -2.46
N LEU A 51 1.10 11.12 -1.50
CA LEU A 51 0.44 10.33 -0.47
C LEU A 51 -0.61 11.16 0.29
N ALA A 52 -0.26 12.42 0.63
CA ALA A 52 -1.18 13.35 1.27
C ALA A 52 -2.43 13.63 0.43
N ARG A 53 -2.27 13.82 -0.88
CA ARG A 53 -3.40 14.07 -1.78
C ARG A 53 -4.24 12.81 -1.98
N ALA A 54 -3.62 11.65 -2.12
CA ALA A 54 -4.33 10.37 -2.24
C ALA A 54 -5.16 10.08 -0.99
N ALA A 55 -4.59 10.28 0.20
CA ALA A 55 -5.30 10.13 1.48
C ALA A 55 -6.49 11.08 1.59
N ALA A 56 -6.34 12.35 1.19
CA ALA A 56 -7.43 13.32 1.20
C ALA A 56 -8.58 12.93 0.27
N LEU A 57 -8.28 12.46 -0.95
CA LEU A 57 -9.28 12.02 -1.92
C LEU A 57 -10.03 10.75 -1.45
N LEU A 58 -9.30 9.76 -0.94
CA LEU A 58 -9.92 8.55 -0.40
C LEU A 58 -10.80 8.85 0.83
N LYS A 59 -10.40 9.82 1.65
CA LYS A 59 -11.19 10.29 2.80
C LYS A 59 -12.46 11.01 2.34
N SER A 60 -12.39 11.88 1.33
CA SER A 60 -13.57 12.58 0.80
C SER A 60 -14.56 11.63 0.14
N ASP A 61 -14.07 10.58 -0.50
CA ASP A 61 -14.90 9.56 -1.15
C ASP A 61 -15.45 8.51 -0.17
N ASN A 62 -15.16 8.64 1.14
CA ASN A 62 -15.54 7.70 2.19
C ASN A 62 -15.08 6.25 1.91
N ARG A 63 -13.90 6.11 1.29
CA ARG A 63 -13.29 4.84 0.88
C ARG A 63 -12.30 4.29 1.91
N LEU A 64 -11.99 5.08 2.94
CA LEU A 64 -11.14 4.69 4.07
C LEU A 64 -11.95 3.94 5.12
N LYS A 65 -12.38 2.73 4.77
CA LYS A 65 -13.01 1.81 5.72
C LYS A 65 -11.95 0.85 6.24
N GLN A 66 -12.01 0.55 7.53
CA GLN A 66 -11.16 -0.49 8.11
C GLN A 66 -11.46 -1.82 7.43
N GLY A 67 -10.40 -2.61 7.17
CA GLY A 67 -10.52 -3.98 6.67
C GLY A 67 -11.16 -4.91 7.71
N GLY A 68 -11.12 -6.21 7.44
CA GLY A 68 -11.57 -7.19 8.42
C GLY A 68 -10.70 -7.18 9.68
N VAL A 69 -11.16 -7.90 10.72
CA VAL A 69 -10.57 -7.87 12.07
C VAL A 69 -9.11 -8.36 12.09
N LEU A 70 -8.71 -9.13 11.08
CA LEU A 70 -7.36 -9.69 10.96
C LEU A 70 -6.36 -8.72 10.32
N MET A 71 -6.83 -7.67 9.65
CA MET A 71 -5.94 -6.72 9.00
C MET A 71 -5.48 -5.61 9.96
N PRO A 72 -4.22 -5.15 9.83
CA PRO A 72 -3.77 -3.92 10.45
C PRO A 72 -4.69 -2.73 10.10
N PRO A 73 -4.69 -1.66 10.93
CA PRO A 73 -5.48 -0.46 10.69
C PRO A 73 -4.88 0.41 9.55
N TYR A 74 -4.88 -0.13 8.32
CA TYR A 74 -4.30 0.53 7.14
C TYR A 74 -4.85 1.94 6.88
N PRO A 75 -6.16 2.21 7.01
CA PRO A 75 -6.66 3.56 6.80
C PRO A 75 -6.10 4.57 7.80
N GLU A 76 -5.97 4.18 9.07
CA GLU A 76 -5.35 5.04 10.09
C GLU A 76 -3.87 5.27 9.81
N LEU A 77 -3.15 4.20 9.42
CA LEU A 77 -1.75 4.27 9.03
C LEU A 77 -1.56 5.21 7.83
N LEU A 78 -2.42 5.14 6.82
CA LEU A 78 -2.39 6.02 5.65
C LEU A 78 -2.55 7.49 6.08
N ILE A 79 -3.54 7.80 6.92
CA ILE A 79 -3.77 9.17 7.38
C ILE A 79 -2.55 9.68 8.15
N LYS A 80 -2.00 8.88 9.08
CA LYS A 80 -0.82 9.27 9.87
C LYS A 80 0.43 9.46 9.02
N ALA A 81 0.67 8.58 8.05
CA ALA A 81 1.77 8.72 7.11
C ALA A 81 1.59 9.97 6.23
N ALA A 82 0.38 10.20 5.73
CA ALA A 82 0.03 11.38 4.92
C ALA A 82 0.19 12.72 5.66
N GLU A 83 0.07 12.72 6.99
CA GLU A 83 0.28 13.90 7.85
C GLU A 83 1.77 14.15 8.17
N SER A 84 2.63 13.14 7.99
CA SER A 84 4.06 13.21 8.35
C SER A 84 4.90 13.85 7.25
N ASP A 85 5.94 14.60 7.62
CA ASP A 85 6.89 15.19 6.66
C ASP A 85 7.69 14.12 5.90
N ARG A 86 7.90 12.96 6.51
CA ARG A 86 8.59 11.83 5.90
C ARG A 86 7.86 11.27 4.68
N PHE A 87 6.53 11.07 4.77
CA PHE A 87 5.78 10.33 3.75
C PHE A 87 4.81 11.18 2.92
N ARG A 88 4.41 12.37 3.39
CA ARG A 88 3.35 13.19 2.75
C ARG A 88 3.55 13.48 1.27
N ASP A 89 4.81 13.69 0.87
CA ASP A 89 5.19 14.13 -0.48
C ASP A 89 5.61 12.96 -1.39
N VAL A 90 5.60 11.71 -0.88
CA VAL A 90 5.87 10.51 -1.68
C VAL A 90 4.85 10.42 -2.81
N LEU A 91 5.32 10.25 -4.04
CA LEU A 91 4.46 10.17 -5.22
C LEU A 91 4.04 8.73 -5.50
N LEU A 92 2.74 8.50 -5.55
CA LEU A 92 2.14 7.23 -5.93
C LEU A 92 1.83 7.24 -7.42
N SER A 93 2.23 6.18 -8.12
CA SER A 93 1.97 6.00 -9.56
C SER A 93 1.86 4.52 -9.90
N CYS A 94 1.45 4.22 -11.13
CA CYS A 94 1.33 2.85 -11.64
C CYS A 94 0.48 1.93 -10.75
N TYR A 95 -0.58 2.45 -10.14
CA TYR A 95 -1.48 1.61 -9.38
C TYR A 95 -2.28 0.70 -10.32
N VAL A 96 -2.20 -0.61 -10.07
CA VAL A 96 -2.97 -1.63 -10.75
C VAL A 96 -3.59 -2.54 -9.70
N SER A 97 -4.87 -2.85 -9.84
CA SER A 97 -5.56 -3.87 -9.05
C SER A 97 -6.40 -4.73 -9.99
N ARG A 98 -6.21 -6.04 -9.91
CA ARG A 98 -6.92 -7.06 -10.68
C ARG A 98 -7.48 -8.07 -9.70
N MET A 99 -8.78 -8.26 -9.76
CA MET A 99 -9.47 -9.31 -9.03
C MET A 99 -10.34 -10.06 -10.03
N ASP A 100 -10.09 -11.34 -10.17
CA ASP A 100 -10.92 -12.25 -10.97
C ASP A 100 -11.41 -13.36 -10.05
N ASP A 101 -12.74 -13.51 -9.94
CA ASP A 101 -13.35 -14.56 -9.12
C ASP A 101 -13.51 -15.89 -9.90
N THR A 102 -13.41 -15.83 -11.23
CA THR A 102 -13.52 -16.99 -12.13
C THR A 102 -12.19 -17.75 -12.22
N ILE A 103 -11.10 -16.99 -12.26
CA ILE A 103 -9.73 -17.48 -12.08
C ILE A 103 -9.27 -16.88 -10.76
N PRO A 104 -9.17 -17.63 -9.65
CA PRO A 104 -8.82 -17.09 -8.34
C PRO A 104 -7.39 -16.53 -8.37
N ASN A 105 -7.29 -15.28 -8.82
CA ASN A 105 -6.07 -14.51 -9.00
C ASN A 105 -6.37 -13.13 -8.45
N GLN A 106 -5.65 -12.80 -7.39
CA GLN A 106 -5.65 -11.47 -6.83
C GLN A 106 -4.27 -10.85 -7.03
N PHE A 107 -4.23 -9.71 -7.69
CA PHE A 107 -2.99 -8.96 -7.89
C PHE A 107 -3.24 -7.47 -7.69
N ALA A 108 -2.42 -6.84 -6.86
CA ALA A 108 -2.34 -5.39 -6.85
C ALA A 108 -0.89 -4.94 -6.66
N ALA A 109 -0.53 -3.84 -7.32
CA ALA A 109 0.78 -3.23 -7.20
C ALA A 109 0.70 -1.71 -7.28
N VAL A 110 1.65 -1.04 -6.62
CA VAL A 110 1.78 0.42 -6.61
C VAL A 110 3.25 0.80 -6.51
N ILE A 111 3.63 1.91 -7.16
CA ILE A 111 4.96 2.49 -7.05
C ILE A 111 4.90 3.72 -6.14
N PHE A 112 5.71 3.71 -5.08
CA PHE A 112 5.97 4.84 -4.20
C PHE A 112 7.32 5.46 -4.56
N SER A 113 7.33 6.69 -5.05
CA SER A 113 8.57 7.38 -5.45
C SER A 113 9.00 8.33 -4.33
N LEU A 114 10.13 7.99 -3.69
CA LEU A 114 10.73 8.77 -2.61
C LEU A 114 11.52 9.95 -3.19
N SER A 115 12.15 9.75 -4.35
CA SER A 115 12.88 10.77 -5.10
C SER A 115 12.75 10.50 -6.60
N THR A 116 13.44 11.28 -7.44
CA THR A 116 13.49 11.06 -8.90
C THR A 116 14.28 9.81 -9.31
N ARG A 117 14.99 9.18 -8.37
CA ARG A 117 15.85 8.01 -8.63
C ARG A 117 15.55 6.83 -7.74
N GLU A 118 14.76 7.02 -6.68
CA GLU A 118 14.45 5.98 -5.71
C GLU A 118 12.94 5.72 -5.71
N HIS A 119 12.61 4.50 -6.12
CA HIS A 119 11.25 4.03 -6.24
C HIS A 119 11.10 2.72 -5.46
N TYR A 120 10.07 2.63 -4.65
CA TYR A 120 9.66 1.44 -3.95
C TYR A 120 8.46 0.82 -4.67
N VAL A 121 8.62 -0.39 -5.19
CA VAL A 121 7.55 -1.13 -5.87
C VAL A 121 6.93 -2.08 -4.86
N ALA A 122 5.68 -1.83 -4.50
CA ALA A 122 4.96 -2.64 -3.54
C ALA A 122 3.97 -3.56 -4.28
N PHE A 123 3.98 -4.84 -3.92
CA PHE A 123 2.99 -5.82 -4.32
C PHE A 123 2.12 -6.13 -3.11
N ARG A 124 0.80 -6.11 -3.29
CA ARG A 124 -0.15 -6.49 -2.24
C ARG A 124 -0.14 -8.01 -2.09
N GLY A 125 0.02 -8.49 -0.86
CA GLY A 125 -0.17 -9.91 -0.53
C GLY A 125 -1.65 -10.30 -0.40
N THR A 126 -1.90 -11.49 0.13
CA THR A 126 -3.26 -11.97 0.42
C THR A 126 -3.97 -11.03 1.40
N ASP A 127 -5.20 -10.65 1.07
CA ASP A 127 -6.08 -9.87 1.92
C ASP A 127 -7.17 -10.76 2.56
N ASP A 128 -8.10 -10.14 3.30
CA ASP A 128 -9.19 -10.88 3.97
C ASP A 128 -10.26 -11.44 3.01
N ASN A 129 -10.13 -11.25 1.69
CA ASN A 129 -11.09 -11.79 0.74
C ASN A 129 -10.89 -13.31 0.58
N LEU A 130 -12.00 -14.05 0.62
CA LEU A 130 -12.03 -15.51 0.47
C LEU A 130 -11.34 -16.00 -0.81
N ALA A 131 -11.36 -15.19 -1.87
CA ALA A 131 -10.67 -15.53 -3.12
C ALA A 131 -9.13 -15.63 -2.94
N GLY A 132 -8.52 -14.77 -2.13
CA GLY A 132 -7.08 -14.83 -1.84
C GLY A 132 -6.73 -16.05 -0.98
N TRP A 133 -7.53 -16.31 0.05
CA TRP A 133 -7.39 -17.55 0.83
C TRP A 133 -7.56 -18.80 -0.02
N LYS A 134 -8.51 -18.80 -0.96
CA LYS A 134 -8.71 -19.90 -1.91
C LYS A 134 -7.48 -20.10 -2.79
N GLU A 135 -6.88 -19.03 -3.30
CA GLU A 135 -5.62 -19.08 -4.06
C GLU A 135 -4.50 -19.71 -3.23
N ASP A 136 -4.32 -19.27 -1.98
CA ASP A 136 -3.32 -19.83 -1.04
C ASP A 136 -3.53 -21.33 -0.78
N PHE A 137 -4.78 -21.76 -0.57
CA PHE A 137 -5.06 -23.19 -0.40
C PHE A 137 -4.78 -23.98 -1.67
N LEU A 138 -5.13 -23.44 -2.85
CA LEU A 138 -4.87 -24.10 -4.13
C LEU A 138 -3.37 -24.31 -4.36
N MET A 139 -2.51 -23.38 -3.93
CA MET A 139 -1.05 -23.52 -4.00
C MET A 139 -0.50 -24.70 -3.18
N SER A 140 -1.21 -25.15 -2.14
CA SER A 140 -0.74 -26.25 -1.31
C SER A 140 -0.88 -27.65 -1.95
N PHE A 141 -1.75 -27.81 -2.96
CA PHE A 141 -2.07 -29.13 -3.52
C PHE A 141 -2.21 -29.19 -5.05
N LYS A 142 -2.08 -28.06 -5.76
CA LYS A 142 -2.00 -28.06 -7.23
C LYS A 142 -0.55 -28.01 -7.71
N ASP A 143 -0.23 -28.87 -8.68
CA ASP A 143 1.09 -28.91 -9.34
C ASP A 143 1.43 -27.60 -10.08
N ALA A 144 0.41 -26.86 -10.53
CA ALA A 144 0.54 -25.55 -11.13
C ALA A 144 -0.58 -24.63 -10.64
N VAL A 145 -0.19 -23.51 -10.05
CA VAL A 145 -1.05 -22.34 -9.85
C VAL A 145 -0.63 -21.31 -10.87
N LEU A 146 -1.61 -20.59 -11.45
CA LEU A 146 -1.32 -19.51 -12.38
C LEU A 146 -0.47 -18.48 -11.64
N ALA A 147 0.78 -18.32 -12.04
CA ALA A 147 1.65 -17.29 -11.50
C ALA A 147 1.10 -15.90 -11.88
N GLN A 148 1.20 -14.96 -10.93
CA GLN A 148 0.78 -13.57 -11.05
C GLN A 148 1.49 -12.82 -12.18
#